data_AF-A0A386UPD0-F1
#
_entry.id   AF-A0A386UPD0-F1
#
_cell.length_a   1.000
_cell.length_b   1.000
_cell.length_c   1.000
_cell.angle_alpha   90.00
_cell.angle_beta   90.00
_cell.angle_gamma   90.00
#
_symmetry.space_group_name_H-M   'P 1'
#
loop_
_entity.id
_entity.type
_entity.pdbx_description
1 polymer ?
#
loop_
_entity_poly.entity_id
_entity_poly.type
_entity_poly.pdbx_seq_one_letter_code
_entity_poly.pdbx_strand_id
1 'polypeptide(L)'
;MKRKPTLPGTEPPQRKKLGKRLTHTMVHEIAGLIRLSFEAGEITSVFGLEGPLRAGLRSDMCRNGWSWAEADAMARQLLDSAFQQVRATRPSWSEGQPDWAVSTGAMIERSICARCGKPLPEGKFKFCCNFCAKAHNAMVCRFRNAAENNAYDKVVHFYGRKGSAS
;
A
#
# COMPACT_ATOMS: atom_id res chain seq x y z
N MET A 1 30.57 -11.97 -26.94
CA MET A 1 29.17 -11.74 -26.48
C MET A 1 28.34 -11.25 -27.65
N LYS A 2 27.48 -12.08 -28.25
CA LYS A 2 26.62 -11.68 -29.38
C LYS A 2 25.39 -10.94 -28.84
N ARG A 3 25.19 -9.68 -29.26
CA ARG A 3 23.97 -8.92 -28.94
C ARG A 3 22.77 -9.61 -29.61
N LYS A 4 21.71 -9.87 -28.85
CA LYS A 4 20.47 -10.44 -29.41
C LYS A 4 19.85 -9.46 -30.41
N PRO A 5 19.24 -9.94 -31.51
CA PRO A 5 18.54 -9.06 -32.46
C PRO A 5 17.32 -8.45 -31.77
N THR A 6 17.20 -7.13 -31.81
CA THR A 6 15.98 -6.41 -31.46
C THR A 6 14.90 -6.73 -32.49
N LEU A 7 13.71 -7.13 -32.03
CA LEU A 7 12.56 -7.38 -32.90
C LEU A 7 12.18 -6.09 -33.65
N PRO A 8 11.89 -6.14 -34.97
CA PRO A 8 11.42 -4.97 -35.70
C PRO A 8 10.01 -4.60 -35.23
N GLY A 9 9.86 -3.40 -34.65
CA GLY A 9 8.54 -2.84 -34.29
C GLY A 9 8.42 -2.20 -32.90
N THR A 10 9.43 -2.23 -32.04
CA THR A 10 9.38 -1.51 -30.75
C THR A 10 10.09 -0.15 -30.87
N GLU A 11 9.47 0.80 -31.58
CA GLU A 11 9.73 2.20 -31.23
C GLU A 11 9.28 2.36 -29.77
N PRO A 12 10.10 2.96 -28.89
CA PRO A 12 9.66 3.22 -27.52
C PRO A 12 8.37 4.04 -27.59
N PRO A 13 7.32 3.68 -26.84
CA PRO A 13 6.05 4.39 -26.90
C PRO A 13 6.33 5.88 -26.66
N GLN A 14 5.92 6.70 -27.63
CA GLN A 14 6.07 8.15 -27.51
C GLN A 14 5.27 8.58 -26.29
N ARG A 15 5.98 9.05 -25.25
CA ARG A 15 5.36 9.44 -23.97
C ARG A 15 4.26 10.45 -24.24
N LYS A 16 3.00 10.03 -24.11
CA LYS A 16 1.87 10.96 -24.09
C LYS A 16 2.07 11.95 -22.93
N LYS A 17 1.88 13.24 -23.20
CA LYS A 17 2.01 14.31 -22.21
C LYS A 17 0.70 15.07 -22.11
N LEU A 18 0.29 15.39 -20.89
CA LEU A 18 -0.79 16.34 -20.67
C LEU A 18 -0.34 17.74 -21.05
N GLY A 19 -1.29 18.56 -21.54
CA GLY A 19 -1.04 19.98 -21.77
C GLY A 19 -0.67 20.68 -20.45
N LYS A 20 0.25 21.65 -20.49
CA LYS A 20 0.72 22.35 -19.28
C LYS A 20 -0.41 22.97 -18.47
N ARG A 21 -1.38 23.61 -19.15
CA ARG A 21 -2.54 24.23 -18.50
C ARG A 21 -3.40 23.20 -17.78
N LEU A 22 -3.74 22.10 -18.45
CA LEU A 22 -4.52 21.01 -17.87
C LEU A 22 -3.80 20.40 -16.66
N THR A 23 -2.50 20.14 -16.80
CA THR A 23 -1.66 19.62 -15.71
C THR A 23 -1.72 20.53 -14.49
N HIS A 24 -1.55 21.85 -14.69
CA HIS A 24 -1.59 22.83 -13.62
C HIS A 24 -2.96 22.87 -12.93
N THR A 25 -4.05 22.89 -13.70
CA THR A 25 -5.41 22.86 -13.15
C THR A 25 -5.65 21.59 -12.35
N MET A 26 -5.30 20.41 -12.88
CA MET A 26 -5.48 19.14 -12.16
C MET A 26 -4.68 19.11 -10.85
N VAL A 27 -3.43 19.57 -10.88
CA VAL A 27 -2.58 19.63 -9.67
C VAL A 27 -3.20 20.57 -8.61
N HIS A 28 -3.72 21.72 -9.03
CA HIS A 28 -4.40 22.67 -8.14
C HIS A 28 -5.64 22.05 -7.49
N GLU A 29 -6.52 21.41 -8.27
CA GLU A 29 -7.74 20.77 -7.75
C GLU A 29 -7.43 19.60 -6.81
N ILE A 30 -6.46 18.76 -7.17
CA ILE A 30 -6.03 17.63 -6.32
C ILE A 30 -5.47 18.15 -4.99
N ALA A 31 -4.63 19.20 -5.03
CA ALA A 31 -4.09 19.81 -3.82
C ALA A 31 -5.19 20.42 -2.93
N GLY A 32 -6.19 21.07 -3.55
CA GLY A 32 -7.36 21.61 -2.85
C GLY A 32 -8.17 20.52 -2.15
N LEU A 33 -8.47 19.42 -2.86
CA LEU A 33 -9.17 18.27 -2.29
C LEU A 33 -8.41 17.65 -1.11
N ILE A 34 -7.11 17.43 -1.24
CA ILE A 34 -6.28 16.86 -0.16
C ILE A 34 -6.32 17.74 1.09
N ARG A 35 -6.19 19.07 0.93
CA ARG A 35 -6.25 20.01 2.07
C ARG A 35 -7.63 19.97 2.73
N LEU A 36 -8.70 20.06 1.93
CA LEU A 36 -10.06 20.06 2.44
C LEU A 36 -10.39 18.79 3.22
N SER A 37 -10.10 17.61 2.66
CA SER A 37 -10.36 16.34 3.34
C SER A 37 -9.52 16.15 4.60
N PHE A 38 -8.28 16.68 4.63
CA PHE A 38 -7.44 16.64 5.82
C PHE A 38 -7.97 17.57 6.92
N GLU A 39 -8.33 18.81 6.57
CA GLU A 39 -8.90 19.80 7.49
C GLU A 39 -10.26 19.36 8.03
N ALA A 40 -11.06 18.66 7.23
CA ALA A 40 -12.34 18.06 7.64
C ALA A 40 -12.18 16.79 8.51
N GLY A 41 -10.96 16.25 8.64
CA GLY A 41 -10.69 15.04 9.42
C GLY A 41 -11.14 13.74 8.76
N GLU A 42 -11.48 13.74 7.47
CA GLU A 42 -11.86 12.54 6.70
C GLU A 42 -10.67 11.62 6.46
N ILE A 43 -9.47 12.21 6.38
CA ILE A 43 -8.21 11.50 6.26
C ILE A 43 -7.27 11.89 7.40
N THR A 44 -6.54 10.90 7.93
CA THR A 44 -5.62 11.09 9.06
C THR A 44 -4.25 11.63 8.64
N SER A 45 -3.99 11.73 7.34
CA SER A 45 -2.74 12.20 6.76
C SER A 45 -3.00 12.84 5.41
N VAL A 46 -2.18 13.82 5.03
CA VAL A 46 -2.17 14.42 3.68
C VAL A 46 -1.96 13.37 2.56
N PHE A 47 -1.35 12.22 2.87
CA PHE A 47 -1.18 11.11 1.92
C PHE A 47 -2.38 10.14 1.88
N GLY A 48 -3.41 10.34 2.71
CA GLY A 48 -4.52 9.39 2.88
C GLY A 48 -5.31 9.11 1.61
N LEU A 49 -5.36 10.05 0.66
CA LEU A 49 -6.04 9.89 -0.63
C LEU A 49 -5.13 9.44 -1.78
N GLU A 50 -3.82 9.21 -1.54
CA GLU A 50 -2.86 8.89 -2.61
C GLU A 50 -3.30 7.65 -3.41
N GLY A 51 -3.67 6.57 -2.70
CA GLY A 51 -4.07 5.31 -3.32
C GLY A 51 -5.32 5.45 -4.21
N PRO A 52 -6.46 5.90 -3.65
CA PRO A 52 -7.69 6.10 -4.42
C PRO A 52 -7.51 7.06 -5.61
N LEU A 53 -6.85 8.21 -5.42
CA LEU A 53 -6.64 9.20 -6.49
C LEU A 53 -5.74 8.66 -7.60
N ARG A 54 -4.64 7.98 -7.26
CA ARG A 54 -3.76 7.35 -8.26
C ARG A 54 -4.50 6.30 -9.07
N ALA A 55 -5.29 5.46 -8.40
CA ALA A 55 -6.08 4.43 -9.06
C ALA A 55 -7.12 5.04 -10.00
N GLY A 56 -7.81 6.10 -9.57
CA GLY A 56 -8.78 6.84 -10.39
C GLY A 56 -8.15 7.47 -11.63
N LEU A 57 -7.12 8.31 -11.43
CA LEU A 57 -6.39 8.98 -12.51
C LEU A 57 -5.83 7.99 -13.54
N ARG A 58 -5.20 6.91 -13.06
CA ARG A 58 -4.66 5.87 -13.94
C ARG A 58 -5.76 5.19 -14.73
N SER A 59 -6.87 4.84 -14.10
CA SER A 59 -7.99 4.18 -14.77
C SER A 59 -8.60 5.07 -15.85
N ASP A 60 -8.75 6.36 -15.58
CA ASP A 60 -9.26 7.34 -16.54
C ASP A 60 -8.30 7.54 -17.73
N MET A 61 -6.99 7.67 -17.48
CA MET A 61 -6.00 7.77 -18.54
C MET A 61 -5.96 6.51 -19.43
N CYS A 62 -6.04 5.31 -18.84
CA CYS A 62 -6.14 4.07 -19.60
C CYS A 62 -7.38 4.05 -20.51
N ARG A 63 -8.53 4.54 -20.03
CA ARG A 63 -9.75 4.68 -20.84
C ARG A 63 -9.57 5.66 -22.00
N ASN A 64 -8.75 6.69 -21.80
CA ASN A 64 -8.34 7.65 -22.83
C ASN A 64 -7.19 7.13 -23.73
N GLY A 65 -6.93 5.82 -23.73
CA GLY A 65 -5.99 5.16 -24.63
C GLY A 65 -4.50 5.33 -24.26
N TRP A 66 -4.21 5.65 -23.01
CA TRP A 66 -2.83 5.59 -22.50
C TRP A 66 -2.45 4.15 -22.19
N SER A 67 -1.17 3.80 -22.38
CA SER A 67 -0.68 2.54 -21.84
C SER A 67 -0.70 2.57 -20.31
N TRP A 68 -0.82 1.40 -19.67
CA TRP A 68 -0.85 1.32 -18.21
C TRP A 68 0.38 1.98 -17.57
N ALA A 69 1.57 1.78 -18.15
CA ALA A 69 2.82 2.32 -17.63
C ALA A 69 2.88 3.85 -17.74
N GLU A 70 2.41 4.43 -18.84
CA GLU A 70 2.37 5.89 -19.02
C GLU A 70 1.31 6.53 -18.12
N ALA A 71 0.13 5.91 -18.02
CA ALA A 71 -0.95 6.36 -17.15
C ALA A 71 -0.51 6.36 -15.68
N ASP A 72 0.14 5.30 -15.22
CA ASP A 72 0.65 5.23 -13.84
C ASP A 72 1.76 6.26 -13.58
N ALA A 73 2.69 6.42 -14.53
CA ALA A 73 3.75 7.41 -14.42
C ALA A 73 3.21 8.85 -14.36
N MET A 74 2.22 9.19 -15.19
CA MET A 74 1.58 10.50 -15.21
C MET A 74 0.73 10.74 -13.96
N ALA A 75 -0.04 9.75 -13.51
CA ALA A 75 -0.80 9.83 -12.27
C ALA A 75 0.11 10.08 -11.06
N ARG A 76 1.25 9.37 -10.98
CA ARG A 76 2.27 9.61 -9.97
C ARG A 76 2.82 11.03 -10.05
N GLN A 77 3.15 11.52 -11.25
CA GLN A 77 3.69 12.88 -11.43
C GLN A 77 2.71 13.97 -10.99
N LEU A 78 1.41 13.82 -11.31
CA LEU A 78 0.37 14.74 -10.88
C LEU A 78 0.25 14.78 -9.35
N LEU A 79 0.25 13.60 -8.70
CA LEU A 79 0.19 13.51 -7.24
C LEU A 79 1.45 14.06 -6.58
N ASP A 80 2.65 13.73 -7.07
CA ASP A 80 3.92 14.28 -6.55
C ASP A 80 3.89 15.82 -6.59
N SER A 81 3.37 16.40 -7.67
CA SER A 81 3.25 17.84 -7.83
C SER A 81 2.19 18.44 -6.89
N ALA A 82 1.07 17.77 -6.69
CA ALA A 82 0.03 18.19 -5.74
C ALA A 82 0.54 18.12 -4.28
N PHE A 83 1.30 17.08 -3.93
CA PHE A 83 1.93 16.95 -2.62
C PHE A 83 2.95 18.06 -2.34
N GLN A 84 3.75 18.43 -3.35
CA GLN A 84 4.64 19.58 -3.27
C GLN A 84 3.87 20.89 -3.02
N GLN A 85 2.73 21.08 -3.69
CA GLN A 85 1.90 22.27 -3.51
C GLN A 85 1.29 22.37 -2.10
N VAL A 86 0.98 21.25 -1.45
CA VAL A 86 0.56 21.22 -0.04
C VAL A 86 1.74 21.18 0.94
N ARG A 87 2.99 21.31 0.45
CA ARG A 87 4.24 21.24 1.23
C ARG A 87 4.39 19.94 2.03
N ALA A 88 3.81 18.85 1.55
CA ALA A 88 3.95 17.54 2.17
C ALA A 88 5.36 16.98 1.91
N THR A 89 6.00 16.51 2.98
CA THR A 89 7.27 15.77 2.88
C THR A 89 6.99 14.30 3.10
N ARG A 90 7.42 13.45 2.17
CA ARG A 90 7.23 12.00 2.30
C ARG A 90 8.20 11.48 3.37
N PRO A 91 7.72 10.70 4.36
CA PRO A 91 8.62 10.06 5.30
C PRO A 91 9.57 9.12 4.54
N SER A 92 10.78 8.98 5.06
CA SER A 92 11.71 7.94 4.64
C SER A 92 11.07 6.56 4.82
N TRP A 93 11.61 5.55 4.12
CA TRP A 93 11.11 4.18 4.24
C TRP A 93 11.10 3.69 5.70
N SER A 94 12.15 4.03 6.46
CA SER A 94 12.24 3.74 7.90
C SER A 94 11.15 4.45 8.69
N GLU A 95 10.94 5.75 8.43
CA GLU A 95 9.91 6.55 9.11
C GLU A 95 8.48 6.07 8.85
N GLY A 96 8.25 5.44 7.70
CA GLY A 96 6.96 4.84 7.35
C GLY A 96 6.68 3.50 8.02
N GLN A 97 7.65 2.91 8.75
CA GLN A 97 7.41 1.66 9.45
C GLN A 97 6.61 1.89 10.73
N PRO A 98 5.66 0.99 11.08
CA PRO A 98 4.99 1.03 12.39
C PRO A 98 5.98 1.07 13.55
N ASP A 99 7.11 0.37 13.39
CA ASP A 99 8.18 0.28 14.38
C ASP A 99 8.92 1.61 14.59
N TRP A 100 8.85 2.56 13.65
CA TRP A 100 9.44 3.90 13.81
C TRP A 100 8.59 4.83 14.68
N ALA A 101 7.27 4.71 14.60
CA ALA A 101 6.35 5.45 15.47
C ALA A 101 6.47 5.00 16.95
N VAL A 102 7.06 3.82 17.16
CA VAL A 102 7.38 3.30 18.49
C VAL A 102 8.79 3.77 18.82
N SER A 103 8.92 4.67 19.79
CA SER A 103 10.22 5.20 20.20
C SER A 103 11.22 4.07 20.47
N THR A 104 12.47 4.23 20.02
CA THR A 104 13.58 3.31 20.27
C THR A 104 13.64 2.94 21.76
N GLY A 105 13.21 1.72 22.11
CA GLY A 105 13.18 1.21 23.48
C GLY A 105 11.80 1.06 24.11
N ALA A 106 10.72 1.60 23.52
CA ALA A 106 9.37 1.28 23.94
C ALA A 106 9.03 -0.15 23.47
N MET A 107 9.01 -1.09 24.41
CA MET A 107 8.46 -2.41 24.15
C MET A 107 7.01 -2.20 23.68
N ILE A 108 6.68 -2.59 22.45
CA ILE A 108 5.28 -2.58 22.00
C ILE A 108 4.52 -3.54 22.90
N GLU A 109 3.88 -3.01 23.94
CA GLU A 109 2.99 -3.78 24.79
C GLU A 109 1.82 -4.24 23.93
N ARG A 110 1.90 -5.49 23.49
CA ARG A 110 0.78 -6.12 22.82
C ARG A 110 -0.28 -6.37 23.89
N SER A 111 -1.37 -5.61 23.84
CA SER A 111 -2.53 -5.84 24.72
C SER A 111 -3.38 -7.04 24.27
N ILE A 112 -3.17 -7.53 23.04
CA ILE A 112 -3.98 -8.58 22.42
C ILE A 112 -3.16 -9.76 21.90
N CYS A 113 -3.76 -10.94 21.95
CA CYS A 113 -3.17 -12.17 21.44
C CYS A 113 -3.03 -12.13 19.92
N ALA A 114 -1.81 -12.38 19.43
CA ALA A 114 -1.49 -12.37 17.99
C ALA A 114 -2.29 -13.39 17.15
N ARG A 115 -2.92 -14.39 17.78
CA ARG A 115 -3.71 -15.40 17.08
C ARG A 115 -5.21 -15.17 17.16
N CYS A 116 -5.74 -15.01 18.37
CA CYS A 116 -7.19 -14.95 18.59
C CYS A 116 -7.72 -13.53 18.85
N GLY A 117 -6.85 -12.53 18.99
CA GLY A 117 -7.23 -11.13 19.25
C GLY A 117 -7.76 -10.85 20.65
N LYS A 118 -7.93 -11.86 21.51
CA LYS A 118 -8.35 -11.67 22.91
C LYS A 118 -7.29 -10.93 23.74
N PRO A 119 -7.66 -10.21 24.81
CA PRO A 119 -6.71 -9.57 25.71
C PRO A 119 -5.63 -10.54 26.21
N LEU A 120 -4.39 -10.08 26.32
CA LEU A 120 -3.32 -10.88 26.91
C LEU A 120 -3.47 -10.85 28.45
N PRO A 121 -3.41 -12.02 29.11
CA PRO A 121 -3.32 -12.07 30.55
C PRO A 121 -1.94 -11.55 31.00
N GLU A 122 -1.86 -11.11 32.25
CA GLU A 122 -0.65 -10.55 32.85
C GLU A 122 0.55 -11.51 32.70
N GLY A 123 1.72 -10.96 32.36
CA GLY A 123 2.94 -11.74 32.11
C GLY A 123 3.00 -12.49 30.76
N LYS A 124 2.03 -12.29 29.85
CA LYS A 124 2.10 -12.82 28.46
C LYS A 124 2.36 -11.70 27.44
N PHE A 125 3.39 -11.88 26.60
CA PHE A 125 3.82 -10.87 25.63
C PHE A 125 3.31 -11.09 24.18
N LYS A 126 2.75 -12.26 23.87
CA LYS A 126 2.37 -12.61 22.47
C LYS A 126 1.12 -13.47 22.31
N PHE A 127 0.92 -14.44 23.20
CA PHE A 127 -0.20 -15.39 23.13
C PHE A 127 -0.90 -15.53 24.48
N CYS A 128 -2.23 -15.57 24.48
CA CYS A 128 -3.01 -15.68 25.71
C CYS A 128 -2.87 -17.06 26.38
N CYS A 129 -2.54 -18.11 25.62
CA CYS A 129 -2.34 -19.45 26.14
C CYS A 129 -1.41 -20.29 25.25
N ASN A 130 -0.92 -21.41 25.78
CA ASN A 130 -0.06 -22.36 25.06
C ASN A 130 -0.73 -22.95 23.82
N PHE A 131 -2.05 -23.11 23.85
CA PHE A 131 -2.82 -23.57 22.68
C PHE A 131 -2.74 -22.56 21.53
N CYS A 132 -2.89 -21.26 21.85
CA CYS A 132 -2.75 -20.19 20.86
C CYS A 132 -1.35 -20.18 20.26
N ALA A 133 -0.31 -20.29 21.09
CA ALA A 133 1.08 -20.37 20.65
C ALA A 133 1.34 -21.59 19.75
N LYS A 134 0.95 -22.79 20.20
CA LYS A 134 1.19 -24.05 19.46
C LYS A 134 0.55 -24.03 18.08
N ALA A 135 -0.72 -23.65 17.97
CA ALA A 135 -1.36 -23.67 16.66
C ALA A 135 -1.10 -22.43 15.80
N HIS A 136 -0.59 -21.31 16.37
CA HIS A 136 0.09 -20.29 15.56
C HIS A 136 1.37 -20.86 14.94
N ASN A 137 2.21 -21.54 15.73
CA ASN A 137 3.45 -22.13 15.23
C ASN A 137 3.20 -23.25 14.22
N ALA A 138 2.21 -24.11 14.45
CA ALA A 138 1.81 -25.14 13.49
C ALA A 138 1.36 -24.52 12.15
N MET A 139 0.62 -23.40 12.22
CA MET A 139 0.25 -22.63 11.03
C MET A 139 1.48 -22.10 10.29
N VAL A 140 2.41 -21.44 10.99
CA VAL A 140 3.64 -20.91 10.39
C VAL A 140 4.47 -22.04 9.75
N CYS A 141 4.59 -23.20 10.41
CA CYS A 141 5.27 -24.37 9.84
C CYS A 141 4.57 -24.87 8.56
N ARG A 142 3.23 -24.90 8.51
CA ARG A 142 2.48 -25.27 7.29
C ARG A 142 2.71 -24.32 6.13
N PHE A 143 2.91 -23.03 6.41
CA PHE A 143 3.28 -22.05 5.39
C PHE A 143 4.70 -22.23 4.90
N ARG A 144 5.67 -22.38 5.81
CA ARG A 144 7.07 -22.61 5.47
C ARG A 144 7.26 -23.89 4.65
N ASN A 145 6.48 -24.93 4.95
CA ASN A 145 6.55 -26.22 4.27
C ASN A 145 5.56 -26.34 3.09
N ALA A 146 4.91 -25.25 2.66
CA ALA A 146 4.05 -25.30 1.48
C ALA A 146 4.90 -25.37 0.22
N ALA A 147 4.74 -26.43 -0.58
CA ALA A 147 5.30 -26.51 -1.92
C ALA A 147 4.72 -25.39 -2.81
N GLU A 148 5.49 -24.94 -3.81
CA GLU A 148 5.16 -23.81 -4.69
C GLU A 148 3.72 -23.87 -5.23
N ASN A 149 3.26 -25.06 -5.64
CA ASN A 149 1.94 -25.27 -6.25
C ASN A 149 0.75 -25.06 -5.30
N ASN A 150 0.97 -25.00 -3.98
CA ASN A 150 -0.08 -24.82 -2.96
C ASN A 150 0.17 -23.61 -2.05
N ALA A 151 1.18 -22.80 -2.36
CA ALA A 151 1.51 -21.60 -1.59
C ALA A 151 0.45 -20.51 -1.76
N TYR A 152 -0.04 -20.31 -2.99
CA TYR A 152 -1.04 -19.30 -3.32
C TYR A 152 -2.39 -19.54 -2.63
N ASP A 153 -2.94 -20.75 -2.75
CA ASP A 153 -4.23 -21.12 -2.15
C ASP A 153 -4.25 -20.98 -0.63
N LYS A 154 -3.14 -21.32 0.04
CA LYS A 154 -3.03 -21.22 1.50
C LYS A 154 -3.00 -19.77 1.99
N VAL A 155 -2.47 -18.84 1.19
CA VAL A 155 -2.40 -17.41 1.54
C VAL A 155 -3.73 -16.72 1.27
N VAL A 156 -4.38 -17.01 0.14
CA VAL A 156 -5.65 -16.36 -0.27
C VAL A 156 -6.80 -16.79 0.64
N HIS A 157 -6.94 -18.08 0.96
CA HIS A 157 -8.02 -18.56 1.83
C HIS A 157 -7.90 -18.12 3.30
N PHE A 158 -6.75 -17.58 3.71
CA PHE A 158 -6.52 -17.15 5.09
C PHE A 158 -7.23 -15.84 5.45
N TYR A 159 -7.27 -14.87 4.53
CA TYR A 159 -7.91 -13.57 4.80
C TYR A 159 -9.45 -13.61 4.69
N GLY A 160 -10.01 -14.65 4.06
CA GLY A 160 -11.45 -14.76 3.78
C GLY A 160 -12.32 -15.37 4.89
N ARG A 161 -11.77 -15.81 6.03
CA ARG A 161 -12.52 -16.55 7.07
C ARG A 161 -12.73 -15.79 8.38
N LYS A 162 -12.72 -14.45 8.35
CA LYS A 162 -13.23 -13.62 9.45
C LYS A 162 -14.67 -13.22 9.15
N GLY A 163 -15.62 -14.11 9.42
CA GLY A 163 -17.04 -13.79 9.21
C GLY A 163 -17.98 -14.98 9.28
N SER A 164 -18.01 -15.70 10.41
CA SER A 164 -19.18 -16.49 10.83
C SER A 164 -18.93 -17.02 12.26
N ALA A 165 -19.09 -16.16 13.24
CA ALA A 165 -19.38 -16.59 14.60
C ALA A 165 -20.43 -15.60 15.12
N SER A 166 -21.66 -16.10 15.14
CA SER A 166 -22.84 -15.52 15.78
C SER A 166 -22.60 -15.21 17.25
#